data_AF-A0AAE7AF56-F1
#
_entry.id   AF-A0AAE7AF56-F1
#
_cell.length_a   1.000
_cell.length_b   1.000
_cell.length_c   1.000
_cell.angle_alpha   90.00
_cell.angle_beta   90.00
_cell.angle_gamma   90.00
#
_symmetry.space_group_name_H-M   'P 1'
#
loop_
_entity.id
_entity.type
_entity.pdbx_description
1 polymer ?
#
loop_
_entity_poly.entity_id
_entity_poly.type
_entity_poly.pdbx_seq_one_letter_code
_entity_poly.pdbx_strand_id
1 'polypeptide(L)' 'MKLTILALAVILLADPAIAGDAGTCYTISDPDARVLCLARAHQDPARCYAIKRDDLRAECRAETRTQQKSG' A
#
# COMPACT_ATOMS: atom_id res chain seq x y z
N MET A 1 -25.14 -38.14 -0.97
CA MET A 1 -23.66 -38.20 -0.87
C MET A 1 -22.91 -37.32 -1.90
N LYS A 2 -23.54 -36.29 -2.51
CA LYS A 2 -22.90 -35.39 -3.48
C LYS A 2 -23.00 -33.89 -3.11
N LEU A 3 -23.64 -33.57 -1.97
CA LEU A 3 -23.86 -32.19 -1.52
C LEU A 3 -22.78 -31.68 -0.55
N THR A 4 -21.98 -32.55 0.05
CA THR A 4 -20.92 -32.17 1.00
C THR A 4 -19.69 -31.56 0.31
N ILE A 5 -19.53 -31.77 -1.00
CA ILE A 5 -18.36 -31.29 -1.77
C ILE A 5 -18.47 -29.79 -2.07
N LEU A 6 -19.68 -29.22 -2.10
CA LEU A 6 -19.90 -27.81 -2.42
C LEU A 6 -19.55 -26.86 -1.26
N ALA A 7 -19.47 -27.36 -0.03
CA ALA A 7 -19.17 -26.53 1.15
C ALA A 7 -17.67 -26.27 1.36
N LEU A 8 -16.78 -27.09 0.78
CA LEU A 8 -15.33 -27.00 0.97
C LEU A 8 -14.62 -25.97 0.06
N ALA A 9 -15.34 -25.38 -0.90
CA ALA A 9 -14.75 -24.46 -1.89
C ALA A 9 -14.76 -22.98 -1.47
N VAL A 10 -15.30 -22.63 -0.29
CA VAL A 10 -15.54 -21.23 0.11
C VAL A 10 -14.37 -20.60 0.89
N ILE A 11 -13.30 -21.33 1.19
CA ILE A 11 -12.26 -20.85 2.13
C ILE A 11 -11.12 -20.05 1.45
N LEU A 12 -11.09 -19.92 0.12
CA LEU A 12 -9.89 -19.43 -0.59
C LEU A 12 -9.94 -17.99 -1.13
N LEU A 13 -10.63 -17.05 -0.49
CA LEU A 13 -10.69 -15.64 -0.93
C LEU A 13 -9.97 -14.65 0.00
N ALA A 14 -9.09 -15.11 0.89
CA ALA A 14 -8.19 -14.20 1.60
C ALA A 14 -6.97 -13.92 0.70
N ASP A 15 -7.10 -12.94 -0.19
CA ASP A 15 -6.00 -12.37 -0.97
C ASP A 15 -5.03 -11.70 0.02
N PRO A 16 -3.83 -12.26 0.28
CA PRO A 16 -2.88 -11.58 1.13
C PRO A 16 -2.36 -10.39 0.33
N ALA A 17 -2.87 -9.20 0.61
CA ALA A 17 -2.35 -7.96 0.07
C ALA A 17 -0.83 -7.96 0.27
N ILE A 18 -0.09 -8.12 -0.84
CA ILE A 18 1.37 -8.15 -0.84
C ILE A 18 1.80 -6.72 -0.51
N ALA A 19 1.94 -6.43 0.78
CA ALA A 19 2.51 -5.19 1.25
C ALA A 19 3.96 -5.15 0.75
N GLY A 20 4.23 -4.28 -0.22
CA GLY A 20 5.59 -4.07 -0.73
C GLY A 20 6.53 -3.80 0.43
N ASP A 21 7.67 -4.50 0.46
CA ASP A 21 8.60 -4.44 1.59
C ASP A 21 9.14 -3.02 1.78
N ALA A 22 8.61 -2.33 2.78
CA ALA A 22 8.99 -0.97 3.14
C ALA A 22 10.48 -0.84 3.49
N GLY A 23 11.16 -1.95 3.81
CA GLY A 23 12.60 -1.99 4.06
C GLY A 23 13.44 -1.45 2.89
N THR A 24 12.99 -1.69 1.66
CA THR A 24 13.70 -1.24 0.45
C THR A 24 13.76 0.28 0.32
N CYS A 25 12.76 1.00 0.84
CA CYS A 25 12.69 2.47 0.78
C CYS A 25 13.86 3.14 1.51
N TYR A 26 14.43 2.51 2.53
CA TYR A 26 15.54 3.09 3.30
C TYR A 26 16.86 3.18 2.53
N THR A 27 16.97 2.48 1.39
CA THR A 27 18.12 2.59 0.47
C THR A 27 18.09 3.89 -0.35
N ILE A 28 16.94 4.56 -0.42
CA ILE A 28 16.76 5.80 -1.19
C ILE A 28 17.45 6.95 -0.45
N SER A 29 18.41 7.59 -1.11
CA SER A 29 19.17 8.71 -0.54
C SER A 29 18.39 10.02 -0.51
N ASP A 30 17.52 10.26 -1.50
CA ASP A 30 16.67 11.44 -1.51
C ASP A 30 15.56 11.31 -0.45
N PRO A 31 15.44 12.27 0.49
CA PRO A 31 14.53 12.14 1.61
C PRO A 31 13.06 12.19 1.18
N ASP A 32 12.71 13.01 0.18
CA ASP A 32 11.34 13.16 -0.29
C ASP A 32 10.88 11.90 -1.03
N ALA A 33 11.72 11.35 -1.90
CA ALA A 33 11.49 10.08 -2.59
C ALA A 33 11.41 8.90 -1.62
N ARG A 34 12.22 8.88 -0.56
CA ARG A 34 12.13 7.88 0.50
C ARG A 34 10.79 7.95 1.21
N VAL A 35 10.34 9.15 1.59
CA VAL A 35 9.05 9.35 2.26
C VAL A 35 7.90 8.93 1.34
N LEU A 36 7.95 9.29 0.05
CA LEU A 36 6.96 8.83 -0.94
C LEU A 36 6.89 7.30 -1.01
N CYS A 37 8.06 6.62 -1.10
CA CYS A 37 8.13 5.17 -1.10
C CYS A 37 7.49 4.56 0.15
N LEU A 38 7.84 5.07 1.33
CA LEU A 38 7.27 4.61 2.60
C LEU A 38 5.76 4.86 2.69
N ALA A 39 5.28 6.01 2.22
CA ALA A 39 3.86 6.33 2.18
C ALA A 39 3.08 5.34 1.30
N ARG A 40 3.62 4.97 0.14
CA ARG A 40 3.05 3.96 -0.77
C ARG A 40 3.05 2.56 -0.15
N ALA A 41 4.20 2.12 0.38
CA ALA A 41 4.36 0.79 0.97
C ALA A 41 3.43 0.56 2.17
N HIS A 42 3.22 1.60 2.98
CA HIS A 42 2.38 1.53 4.16
C HIS A 42 0.96 2.04 3.96
N GLN A 43 0.60 2.48 2.74
CA GLN A 43 -0.75 2.97 2.43
C GLN A 43 -1.16 4.14 3.35
N ASP A 44 -0.20 4.98 3.73
CA ASP A 44 -0.36 5.97 4.79
C ASP A 44 -0.25 7.40 4.23
N PRO A 45 -1.37 8.08 3.99
CA PRO A 45 -1.37 9.44 3.45
C PRO A 45 -0.77 10.46 4.42
N ALA A 46 -0.66 10.17 5.72
CA ALA A 46 -0.10 11.10 6.69
C ALA A 46 1.41 11.30 6.47
N ARG A 47 2.12 10.27 6.01
CA ARG A 47 3.56 10.37 5.68
C ARG A 47 3.85 11.40 4.59
N CYS A 48 2.91 11.62 3.66
CA CYS A 48 3.08 12.60 2.59
C CYS A 48 3.30 14.03 3.11
N TYR A 49 2.86 14.37 4.33
CA TYR A 49 3.11 15.71 4.91
C TYR A 49 4.58 15.99 5.21
N ALA A 50 5.43 14.96 5.29
CA ALA A 50 6.87 15.12 5.50
C ALA A 50 7.65 15.44 4.21
N ILE A 51 7.02 15.30 3.03
CA ILE A 51 7.63 15.62 1.73
C ILE A 51 7.70 17.14 1.56
N LYS A 52 8.90 17.68 1.31
CA LYS A 52 9.12 19.13 1.18
C LYS A 52 8.70 19.63 -0.20
N ARG A 53 9.02 18.88 -1.25
CA ARG A 53 8.61 19.18 -2.62
C ARG A 53 7.09 19.14 -2.79
N ASP A 54 6.51 20.27 -3.18
CA ASP A 54 5.06 20.46 -3.25
C ASP A 54 4.39 19.56 -4.31
N ASP A 55 5.04 19.41 -5.47
CA ASP A 55 4.63 18.53 -6.57
C ASP A 55 4.57 17.08 -6.11
N LEU A 56 5.66 16.62 -5.50
CA LEU A 56 5.82 15.25 -5.02
C LEU A 56 4.85 14.93 -3.85
N ARG A 57 4.60 15.93 -2.99
CA ARG A 57 3.60 15.83 -1.91
C ARG A 57 2.18 15.72 -2.45
N ALA A 58 1.84 16.47 -3.49
CA ALA A 58 0.52 16.41 -4.12
C ALA A 58 0.28 15.04 -4.77
N GLU A 59 1.27 14.52 -5.50
CA GLU A 59 1.25 13.17 -6.10
C GLU A 59 1.06 12.10 -5.01
N CYS A 60 1.89 12.11 -3.97
CA CYS A 60 1.81 11.18 -2.85
C CYS A 60 0.41 11.09 -2.25
N ARG A 61 -0.22 12.24 -1.98
CA ARG A 61 -1.57 12.30 -1.39
C ARG A 61 -2.64 11.78 -2.33
N ALA A 62 -2.49 11.99 -3.63
CA ALA A 62 -3.44 11.49 -4.61
C ALA A 62 -3.42 9.95 -4.65
N GLU A 63 -2.23 9.35 -4.71
CA GLU A 63 -2.07 7.90 -4.80
C GLU A 63 -2.41 7.17 -3.51
N THR A 64 -1.92 7.65 -2.37
CA THR A 64 -2.21 7.00 -1.07
C THR A 64 -3.70 7.01 -0.72
N ARG A 65 -4.44 8.04 -1.14
CA ARG A 65 -5.90 8.13 -0.94
C ARG A 65 -6.70 7.19 -1.83
N THR A 66 -6.25 6.92 -3.05
CA THR A 66 -6.95 5.96 -3.93
C THR A 66 -6.77 4.53 -3.42
N GLN A 67 -5.59 4.23 -2.90
CA GLN A 67 -5.22 2.89 -2.46
C GLN A 67 -5.85 2.53 -1.09
N GLN A 68 -6.12 3.52 -0.23
CA GLN A 68 -6.84 3.34 1.03
C GLN A 68 -8.32 2.94 0.87
N LYS A 69 -8.88 3.05 -0.34
CA LYS A 69 -10.28 2.66 -0.65
C LYS A 69 -10.43 1.21 -1.13
N SER A 70 -9.32 0.50 -1.31
CA SER A 70 -9.26 -0.86 -1.84
C SER A 70 -8.89 -1.93 -0.79
N GLY A 71 -8.78 -1.53 0.49
CA GLY A 71 -8.55 -2.43 1.62
C GLY A 71 -9.82 -2.77 2.38
#